data_AF-A0A834CIY6-F1
#
_entry.id   AF-A0A834CIY6-F1
#
_cell.length_a   1.000
_cell.length_b   1.000
_cell.length_c   1.000
_cell.angle_alpha   90.00
_cell.angle_beta   90.00
_cell.angle_gamma   90.00
#
_symmetry.space_group_name_H-M   'P 1'
#
loop_
_entity.id
_entity.type
_entity.pdbx_description
1 polymer ?
#
loop_
_entity_poly.entity_id
_entity_poly.type
_entity_poly.pdbx_seq_one_letter_code
_entity_poly.pdbx_strand_id
1 'polypeptide(L)'
;MKDQWSWLCTENIQKAIRLLFGTFIERWLEVGAAHLTSAHCWVIYLQVLQEAVWPGGMLPAQPQPERSAAEREETKEQCLHCLMQLLPEFIAEMLGYEKYKMSLETMLGSLQDHQINKHLIFCICDLLLEFLIPESCDEALQRSLLQSLTKDTERDSVQL
;
A
#
# COMPACT_ATOMS: atom_id res chain seq x y z
N MET A 1 -2.57 40.91 -15.51
CA MET A 1 -1.10 41.15 -15.55
C MET A 1 -0.40 40.64 -14.29
N LYS A 2 -0.84 40.93 -13.06
CA LYS A 2 -0.19 40.45 -11.82
C LYS A 2 -0.09 38.92 -11.72
N ASP A 3 -1.11 38.19 -12.19
CA ASP A 3 -1.15 36.73 -12.06
C ASP A 3 -0.06 36.03 -12.88
N GLN A 4 0.25 36.58 -14.07
CA GLN A 4 1.25 36.04 -14.98
C GLN A 4 2.69 36.20 -14.44
N TRP A 5 2.98 37.31 -13.76
CA TRP A 5 4.26 37.52 -13.08
C TRP A 5 4.39 36.66 -11.82
N SER A 6 3.29 36.46 -11.08
CA SER A 6 3.30 35.55 -9.91
C SER A 6 3.56 34.11 -10.34
N TRP A 7 2.96 33.67 -11.44
CA TRP A 7 3.13 32.32 -11.97
C TRP A 7 4.57 32.06 -12.45
N LEU A 8 5.16 33.00 -13.18
CA LEU A 8 6.56 32.93 -13.60
C LEU A 8 7.54 32.95 -12.41
N CYS A 9 7.21 33.70 -11.35
CA CYS A 9 8.02 33.73 -10.14
C CYS A 9 7.95 32.40 -9.39
N THR A 10 6.76 31.83 -9.23
CA THR A 10 6.55 30.52 -8.60
C THR A 10 7.23 29.40 -9.37
N GLU A 11 7.16 29.40 -10.70
CA GLU A 11 7.77 28.36 -11.53
C GLU A 11 9.32 28.40 -11.46
N ASN A 12 9.91 29.60 -11.50
CA ASN A 12 11.35 29.77 -11.39
C ASN A 12 11.85 29.45 -9.98
N ILE A 13 11.10 29.83 -8.94
CA ILE A 13 11.39 29.46 -7.55
C ILE A 13 11.32 27.94 -7.39
N GLN A 14 10.28 27.29 -7.93
CA GLN A 14 10.15 25.83 -7.87
C GLN A 14 11.29 25.12 -8.59
N LYS A 15 11.73 25.63 -9.75
CA LYS A 15 12.91 25.14 -10.48
C LYS A 15 14.20 25.34 -9.69
N ALA A 16 14.40 26.52 -9.09
CA ALA A 16 15.56 26.82 -8.26
C ALA A 16 15.61 25.92 -7.02
N ILE A 17 14.48 25.71 -6.35
CA ILE A 17 14.39 24.80 -5.20
C ILE A 17 14.67 23.37 -5.63
N ARG A 18 14.12 22.89 -6.76
CA ARG A 18 14.47 21.55 -7.29
C ARG A 18 15.97 21.44 -7.60
N LEU A 19 16.60 22.50 -8.12
CA LEU A 19 18.02 22.48 -8.43
C LEU A 19 18.90 22.49 -7.17
N LEU A 20 18.50 23.25 -6.15
CA LEU A 20 19.27 23.48 -4.93
C LEU A 20 19.04 22.40 -3.85
N PHE A 21 17.80 21.91 -3.75
CA PHE A 21 17.36 20.93 -2.74
C PHE A 21 17.02 19.57 -3.34
N GLY A 22 17.11 19.38 -4.66
CA GLY A 22 16.82 18.10 -5.30
C GLY A 22 17.65 16.95 -4.74
N THR A 23 18.96 17.14 -4.60
CA THR A 23 19.88 16.16 -4.00
C THR A 23 19.58 15.90 -2.52
N PHE A 24 19.13 16.93 -1.79
CA PHE A 24 18.74 16.79 -0.40
C PHE A 24 17.45 15.96 -0.27
N ILE A 25 16.42 16.26 -1.07
CA ILE A 25 15.16 15.51 -1.10
C ILE A 25 15.43 14.07 -1.51
N GLU A 26 16.25 13.85 -2.53
CA GLU A 26 16.65 12.52 -2.99
C GLU A 26 17.33 11.73 -1.86
N ARG A 27 18.33 12.32 -1.19
CA ARG A 27 19.02 11.65 -0.08
C ARG A 27 18.11 11.40 1.11
N TRP A 28 17.23 12.35 1.44
CA TRP A 28 16.25 12.20 2.51
C TRP A 28 15.29 11.04 2.20
N LEU A 29 14.80 10.96 0.96
CA LEU A 29 13.94 9.87 0.50
C LEU A 29 14.66 8.52 0.55
N GLU A 30 15.92 8.47 0.09
CA GLU A 30 16.74 7.26 0.11
C GLU A 30 16.94 6.75 1.54
N VAL A 31 17.31 7.63 2.48
CA VAL A 31 17.49 7.27 3.90
C VAL A 31 16.16 6.83 4.52
N GLY A 32 15.07 7.53 4.23
CA GLY A 32 13.73 7.15 4.68
C GLY A 32 13.31 5.77 4.15
N ALA A 33 13.48 5.52 2.85
CA ALA A 33 13.17 4.25 2.22
C ALA A 33 14.05 3.11 2.77
N ALA A 34 15.34 3.35 2.96
CA ALA A 34 16.25 2.37 3.56
C ALA A 34 15.88 2.04 5.02
N HIS A 35 15.40 3.04 5.77
CA HIS A 35 14.90 2.81 7.12
C HIS A 35 13.63 1.96 7.12
N LEU A 36 12.64 2.34 6.30
CA LEU A 36 11.36 1.62 6.20
C LEU A 36 11.54 0.18 5.68
N THR A 37 12.53 -0.05 4.81
CA THR A 37 12.86 -1.39 4.29
C THR A 37 13.90 -2.13 5.13
N SER A 38 14.30 -1.57 6.27
CA SER A 38 15.26 -2.21 7.18
C SER A 38 14.69 -3.48 7.82
N ALA A 39 15.58 -4.42 8.16
CA ALA A 39 15.19 -5.68 8.80
C ALA A 39 14.37 -5.46 10.09
N HIS A 40 14.67 -4.41 10.87
CA HIS A 40 13.94 -4.09 12.09
C HIS A 40 12.49 -3.66 11.79
N CYS A 41 12.29 -2.80 10.79
CA CYS A 41 10.94 -2.39 10.37
C CYS A 41 10.14 -3.59 9.84
N TRP A 42 10.78 -4.50 9.10
CA TRP A 42 10.15 -5.74 8.66
C TRP A 42 9.65 -6.61 9.81
N VAL A 43 10.40 -6.72 10.91
CA VAL A 43 9.93 -7.44 12.11
C VAL A 43 8.63 -6.82 12.64
N ILE A 44 8.57 -5.49 12.72
CA ILE A 44 7.36 -4.78 13.16
C ILE A 44 6.21 -5.04 12.19
N TYR A 45 6.43 -4.92 10.88
CA TYR A 45 5.38 -5.14 9.88
C TYR A 45 4.83 -6.55 9.93
N LEU A 46 5.69 -7.56 10.06
CA LEU A 46 5.27 -8.95 10.19
C LEU A 46 4.49 -9.20 11.47
N GLN A 47 4.91 -8.61 12.60
CA GLN A 47 4.17 -8.71 13.86
C GLN A 47 2.79 -8.05 13.76
N VAL A 48 2.70 -6.85 13.20
CA VAL A 48 1.42 -6.16 13.00
C VAL A 48 0.51 -6.96 12.06
N LEU A 49 1.06 -7.51 10.97
CA LEU A 49 0.31 -8.35 10.04
C LEU A 49 -0.17 -9.64 10.72
N GLN A 50 0.71 -10.29 11.50
CA GLN A 50 0.38 -11.50 12.24
C GLN A 50 -0.77 -11.22 13.22
N GLU A 51 -0.69 -10.16 14.02
CA GLU A 51 -1.75 -9.82 14.98
C GLU A 51 -3.04 -9.35 14.29
N ALA A 52 -2.95 -8.77 13.08
CA ALA A 52 -4.12 -8.37 12.31
C ALA A 52 -4.88 -9.56 11.73
N VAL A 53 -4.18 -10.61 11.27
CA VAL A 53 -4.77 -11.79 10.62
C VAL A 53 -5.05 -12.91 11.62
N TRP A 54 -4.11 -13.15 12.54
CA TRP A 54 -4.12 -14.18 13.58
C TRP A 54 -3.81 -13.56 14.95
N PRO A 55 -4.79 -12.89 15.59
CA PRO A 55 -4.59 -12.30 16.90
C PRO A 55 -4.19 -13.39 17.91
N GLY A 56 -3.05 -13.21 18.59
CA GLY A 56 -2.48 -14.22 19.48
C GLY A 56 -2.04 -15.52 18.79
N GLY A 57 -1.83 -15.50 17.46
CA GLY A 57 -1.36 -16.63 16.66
C GLY A 57 -2.43 -17.68 16.33
N MET A 58 -3.70 -17.43 16.64
CA MET A 58 -4.80 -18.35 16.32
C MET A 58 -5.71 -17.77 15.24
N LEU A 59 -6.24 -18.63 14.38
CA LEU A 59 -7.26 -18.23 13.41
C LEU A 59 -8.54 -17.88 14.16
N PRO A 60 -9.10 -16.66 13.98
CA PRO A 60 -10.34 -16.29 14.62
C PRO A 60 -11.46 -17.29 14.28
N ALA A 61 -12.13 -17.81 15.31
CA ALA A 61 -13.25 -18.75 15.13
C ALA A 61 -14.49 -18.09 14.49
N GLN A 62 -14.56 -16.75 14.55
CA GLN A 62 -15.60 -15.96 13.92
C GLN A 62 -14.96 -14.88 13.04
N PRO A 63 -15.60 -14.52 11.92
CA PRO A 63 -15.16 -13.40 11.10
C PRO A 63 -15.13 -12.12 11.95
N GLN A 64 -14.10 -11.30 11.72
CA GLN A 64 -13.96 -10.02 12.41
C GLN A 64 -15.19 -9.16 12.13
N PRO A 65 -15.76 -8.48 13.14
CA PRO A 65 -16.91 -7.61 12.93
C PRO A 65 -16.57 -6.56 11.87
N GLU A 66 -17.49 -6.33 10.93
CA GLU A 66 -17.30 -5.29 9.93
C GLU A 66 -17.21 -3.94 10.63
N ARG A 67 -16.12 -3.20 10.37
CA ARG A 67 -15.96 -1.84 10.86
C ARG A 67 -17.12 -0.98 10.40
N SER A 68 -17.67 -0.18 11.31
CA SER A 68 -18.73 0.78 11.00
C SER A 68 -18.24 1.86 10.03
N ALA A 69 -19.15 2.49 9.29
CA ALA A 69 -18.80 3.58 8.38
C ALA A 69 -18.14 4.76 9.11
N ALA A 70 -18.58 5.05 10.34
CA ALA A 70 -18.03 6.13 11.16
C ALA A 70 -16.58 5.83 11.60
N GLU A 71 -16.30 4.63 12.11
CA GLU A 71 -14.94 4.23 12.50
C GLU A 71 -13.96 4.24 11.32
N ARG A 72 -14.45 3.85 10.11
CA ARG A 72 -13.64 3.89 8.89
C ARG A 72 -13.25 5.31 8.53
N GLU A 73 -14.19 6.25 8.55
CA GLU A 73 -13.90 7.65 8.23
C GLU A 73 -13.00 8.29 9.29
N GLU A 74 -13.24 8.03 10.58
CA GLU A 74 -12.38 8.54 11.66
C GLU A 74 -10.93 8.06 11.50
N THR A 75 -10.74 6.75 11.28
CA THR A 75 -9.40 6.17 11.09
C THR A 75 -8.73 6.75 9.84
N LYS A 76 -9.50 7.00 8.78
CA LYS A 76 -9.02 7.62 7.54
C LYS A 76 -8.55 9.05 7.78
N GLU A 77 -9.30 9.86 8.50
CA GLU A 77 -8.92 11.23 8.84
C GLU A 77 -7.65 11.27 9.71
N GLN A 78 -7.55 10.39 10.71
CA GLN A 78 -6.35 10.26 11.54
C GLN A 78 -5.13 9.84 10.71
N CYS A 79 -5.29 8.88 9.81
CA CYS A 79 -4.23 8.45 8.90
C CYS A 79 -3.80 9.57 7.95
N LEU A 80 -4.75 10.30 7.36
CA LEU A 80 -4.48 11.45 6.50
C LEU A 80 -3.67 12.50 7.24
N HIS A 81 -4.07 12.84 8.47
CA HIS A 81 -3.33 13.78 9.31
C HIS A 81 -1.90 13.31 9.58
N CYS A 82 -1.70 12.03 9.89
CA CYS A 82 -0.36 11.46 10.06
C CYS A 82 0.48 11.52 8.77
N LEU A 83 -0.12 11.22 7.62
CA LEU A 83 0.57 11.28 6.33
C LEU A 83 0.95 12.71 5.94
N MET A 84 0.10 13.68 6.26
CA MET A 84 0.36 15.10 6.06
C MET A 84 1.56 15.60 6.87
N GLN A 85 1.84 14.97 8.02
CA GLN A 85 2.99 15.28 8.89
C GLN A 85 4.26 14.51 8.53
N LEU A 86 4.18 13.52 7.63
CA LEU A 86 5.32 12.68 7.26
C LEU A 86 6.37 13.46 6.45
N LEU A 87 5.90 14.39 5.59
CA LEU A 87 6.79 15.24 4.81
C LEU A 87 7.11 16.52 5.60
N PRO A 88 8.35 17.05 5.49
CA PRO A 88 8.67 18.39 5.97
C PRO A 88 7.71 19.45 5.42
N GLU A 89 7.29 20.41 6.25
CA GLU A 89 6.29 21.44 5.90
C GLU A 89 6.61 22.17 4.59
N PHE A 90 7.89 22.46 4.34
CA PHE A 90 8.33 23.10 3.10
C PHE A 90 7.99 22.31 1.83
N ILE A 91 8.01 20.96 1.88
CA ILE A 91 7.63 20.13 0.73
C ILE A 91 6.12 20.25 0.46
N ALA A 92 5.29 20.29 1.51
CA ALA A 92 3.86 20.50 1.39
C ALA A 92 3.55 21.90 0.81
N GLU A 93 4.27 22.94 1.25
CA GLU A 93 4.15 24.30 0.70
C GLU A 93 4.54 24.35 -0.79
N MET A 94 5.62 23.67 -1.19
CA MET A 94 6.04 23.59 -2.58
C MET A 94 5.03 22.90 -3.50
N LEU A 95 4.37 21.85 -3.02
CA LEU A 95 3.37 21.09 -3.78
C LEU A 95 2.00 21.80 -3.79
N GLY A 96 1.80 22.72 -2.85
CA GLY A 96 0.51 23.32 -2.53
C GLY A 96 -0.28 22.40 -1.60
N TYR A 97 -0.51 22.85 -0.38
CA TYR A 97 -1.13 22.08 0.70
C TYR A 97 -2.42 21.36 0.28
N GLU A 98 -3.37 22.06 -0.34
CA GLU A 98 -4.64 21.48 -0.79
C GLU A 98 -4.46 20.38 -1.86
N LYS A 99 -3.52 20.57 -2.79
CA LYS A 99 -3.22 19.57 -3.83
C LYS A 99 -2.57 18.34 -3.23
N TYR A 100 -1.66 18.53 -2.27
CA TYR A 100 -1.01 17.45 -1.57
C TYR A 100 -2.01 16.65 -0.73
N LYS A 101 -2.86 17.33 0.04
CA LYS A 101 -3.95 16.71 0.80
C LYS A 101 -4.87 15.88 -0.11
N MET A 102 -5.36 16.46 -1.21
CA MET A 102 -6.23 15.76 -2.16
C MET A 102 -5.54 14.53 -2.77
N SER A 103 -4.24 14.61 -3.05
CA SER A 103 -3.45 13.48 -3.55
C SER A 103 -3.37 12.35 -2.52
N LEU A 104 -3.16 12.68 -1.24
CA LEU A 104 -3.14 11.70 -0.16
C LEU A 104 -4.52 11.09 0.09
N GLU A 105 -5.59 11.90 0.05
CA GLU A 105 -6.97 11.42 0.15
C GLU A 105 -7.31 10.45 -0.97
N THR A 106 -6.88 10.75 -2.20
CA THR A 106 -7.08 9.87 -3.35
C THR A 106 -6.32 8.56 -3.17
N MET A 107 -5.05 8.62 -2.77
CA MET A 107 -4.24 7.43 -2.50
C MET A 107 -4.87 6.56 -1.41
N LEU A 108 -5.30 7.18 -0.30
CA LEU A 108 -5.92 6.49 0.81
C LEU A 108 -7.29 5.90 0.42
N GLY A 109 -8.04 6.59 -0.44
CA GLY A 109 -9.28 6.08 -1.04
C GLY A 109 -9.04 4.82 -1.86
N SER A 110 -7.99 4.79 -2.69
CA SER A 110 -7.62 3.58 -3.44
C SER A 110 -7.23 2.41 -2.52
N LEU A 111 -6.57 2.69 -1.40
CA LEU A 111 -6.24 1.68 -0.38
C LEU A 111 -7.45 1.20 0.43
N GLN A 112 -8.60 1.86 0.35
CA GLN A 112 -9.84 1.41 0.98
C GLN A 112 -10.75 0.62 0.04
N ASP A 113 -10.45 0.63 -1.27
CA ASP A 113 -11.21 -0.12 -2.26
C ASP A 113 -10.93 -1.62 -2.15
N HIS A 114 -11.97 -2.39 -1.83
CA HIS A 114 -11.86 -3.83 -1.65
C HIS A 114 -11.46 -4.57 -2.94
N GLN A 115 -11.91 -4.12 -4.12
CA GLN A 115 -11.60 -4.77 -5.38
C GLN A 115 -10.14 -4.54 -5.78
N ILE A 116 -9.65 -3.30 -5.63
CA ILE A 116 -8.24 -2.97 -5.88
C ILE A 116 -7.34 -3.77 -4.93
N ASN A 117 -7.66 -3.77 -3.64
CA ASN A 117 -6.87 -4.49 -2.64
C ASN A 117 -6.89 -6.01 -2.86
N LYS A 118 -8.04 -6.58 -3.25
CA LYS A 118 -8.15 -8.00 -3.59
C LYS A 118 -7.23 -8.36 -4.76
N HIS A 119 -7.25 -7.56 -5.83
CA HIS A 119 -6.36 -7.76 -6.97
C HIS A 119 -4.88 -7.62 -6.57
N LEU A 120 -4.54 -6.60 -5.77
CA LEU A 120 -3.19 -6.39 -5.27
C LEU A 120 -2.67 -7.60 -4.49
N ILE A 121 -3.49 -8.18 -3.60
CA ILE A 121 -3.11 -9.37 -2.83
C ILE A 121 -2.84 -10.56 -3.76
N PHE A 122 -3.70 -10.81 -4.75
CA PHE A 122 -3.46 -11.90 -5.70
C PHE A 122 -2.18 -11.69 -6.50
N CYS A 123 -1.90 -10.48 -6.98
CA CYS A 123 -0.64 -10.19 -7.66
C CYS A 123 0.58 -10.43 -6.75
N ILE A 124 0.50 -10.06 -5.47
CA ILE A 124 1.58 -10.34 -4.51
C ILE A 124 1.75 -11.85 -4.33
N CYS A 125 0.65 -12.60 -4.17
CA CYS A 125 0.69 -14.05 -4.07
C CYS A 125 1.31 -14.71 -5.31
N ASP A 126 0.96 -14.24 -6.50
CA ASP A 126 1.52 -14.74 -7.77
C ASP A 126 3.03 -14.52 -7.84
N LEU A 127 3.51 -13.30 -7.49
CA LEU A 127 4.94 -12.99 -7.44
C LEU A 127 5.68 -13.84 -6.39
N LEU A 128 5.06 -14.08 -5.23
CA LEU A 128 5.63 -14.94 -4.19
C LEU A 128 5.69 -16.40 -4.63
N LEU A 129 4.66 -16.89 -5.33
CA LEU A 129 4.63 -18.25 -5.88
C LEU A 129 5.69 -18.43 -6.95
N GLU A 130 5.84 -17.48 -7.87
CA GLU A 130 6.90 -17.48 -8.89
C GLU A 130 8.30 -17.52 -8.23
N PHE A 131 8.49 -16.75 -7.16
CA PHE A 131 9.77 -16.70 -6.46
C PHE A 131 10.07 -17.95 -5.63
N LEU A 132 9.09 -18.46 -4.87
CA LEU A 132 9.27 -19.58 -3.94
C LEU A 132 9.17 -20.94 -4.63
N ILE A 133 8.34 -21.05 -5.67
CA ILE A 133 8.06 -22.28 -6.42
C ILE A 133 8.10 -21.94 -7.92
N PRO A 134 9.28 -21.84 -8.53
CA PRO A 134 9.40 -21.49 -9.95
C PRO A 134 8.68 -22.47 -10.88
N GLU A 135 8.55 -23.73 -10.46
CA GLU A 135 7.81 -24.79 -11.14
C GLU A 135 6.30 -24.52 -11.22
N SER A 136 5.76 -23.59 -10.41
CA SER A 136 4.35 -23.20 -10.45
C SER A 136 3.97 -22.44 -11.73
N CYS A 137 4.96 -21.92 -12.46
CA CYS A 137 4.78 -21.32 -13.79
C CYS A 137 4.66 -22.36 -14.91
N ASP A 138 4.94 -23.65 -14.64
CA ASP A 138 4.75 -24.71 -15.63
C ASP A 138 3.26 -24.99 -15.84
N GLU A 139 2.77 -24.72 -17.05
CA GLU A 139 1.37 -24.97 -17.43
C GLU A 139 0.97 -26.44 -17.25
N ALA A 140 1.90 -27.39 -17.37
CA ALA A 140 1.61 -28.81 -17.17
C ALA A 140 1.28 -29.11 -15.70
N LEU A 141 2.06 -28.54 -14.78
CA LEU A 141 1.84 -28.66 -13.34
C LEU A 141 0.52 -27.99 -12.94
N GLN A 142 0.27 -26.77 -13.42
CA GLN A 142 -1.00 -26.05 -13.18
C GLN A 142 -2.21 -26.87 -13.65
N ARG A 143 -2.17 -27.41 -14.88
CA ARG A 143 -3.25 -28.25 -15.42
C ARG A 143 -3.44 -29.51 -14.58
N SER A 144 -2.36 -30.15 -14.12
CA SER A 144 -2.44 -31.35 -13.29
C SER A 144 -3.07 -31.07 -11.91
N LEU A 145 -2.73 -29.94 -11.28
CA LEU A 145 -3.31 -29.52 -9.99
C LEU A 145 -4.78 -29.16 -10.13
N LEU A 146 -5.16 -28.42 -11.17
CA LEU A 146 -6.56 -28.08 -11.43
C LEU A 146 -7.41 -29.34 -11.67
N GLN A 147 -6.88 -30.32 -12.40
CA GLN A 147 -7.55 -31.61 -12.61
C GLN A 147 -7.68 -32.40 -11.31
N SER A 148 -6.65 -32.41 -10.45
CA SER A 148 -6.72 -33.07 -9.14
C SER A 148 -7.76 -32.43 -8.22
N LEU A 149 -7.76 -31.09 -8.11
CA LEU A 149 -8.71 -30.35 -7.29
C LEU A 149 -10.16 -30.56 -7.72
N THR A 150 -10.40 -30.57 -9.03
CA THR A 150 -11.74 -30.84 -9.59
C THR A 150 -12.19 -32.24 -9.22
N LYS A 151 -11.30 -33.22 -9.32
CA LYS A 151 -11.58 -34.63 -9.02
C LYS A 151 -11.84 -34.90 -7.54
N ASP A 152 -11.18 -34.18 -6.64
CA ASP A 152 -11.41 -34.30 -5.20
C ASP A 152 -12.72 -33.61 -4.77
N THR A 153 -13.07 -32.48 -5.40
CA THR A 153 -14.37 -31.81 -5.20
C THR A 153 -15.56 -32.69 -5.64
N GLU A 154 -15.40 -33.45 -6.73
CA GLU A 154 -16.38 -34.44 -7.19
C GLU A 154 -16.51 -35.65 -6.24
N ARG A 155 -15.44 -36.04 -5.53
CA ARG A 155 -15.50 -37.13 -4.55
C ARG A 155 -16.22 -36.72 -3.27
N ASP A 156 -15.96 -35.51 -2.77
CA ASP A 156 -16.58 -35.00 -1.55
C ASP A 156 -18.07 -34.71 -1.73
N SER A 157 -18.49 -34.32 -2.94
CA SER A 157 -19.90 -34.11 -3.28
C SER A 157 -20.71 -35.41 -3.48
N VAL A 158 -20.05 -36.54 -3.72
CA VAL A 158 -20.71 -37.87 -3.85
C VAL A 158 -20.82 -38.59 -2.49
N GLN A 159 -20.15 -38.10 -1.45
CA GLN A 159 -20.19 -38.67 -0.09
C GLN A 159 -21.13 -37.93 0.88
N LEU A 160 -21.83 -36.88 0.41
CA LEU A 160 -22.92 -36.17 1.10
C LEU A 160 -24.29 -36.61 0.57
#